data_AF-A0A920L1C3-F1
#
_entry.id   AF-A0A920L1C3-F1
#
_cell.length_a   1.000
_cell.length_b   1.000
_cell.length_c   1.000
_cell.angle_alpha   90.00
_cell.angle_beta   90.00
_cell.angle_gamma   90.00
#
_symmetry.space_group_name_H-M   'P 1'
#
loop_
_entity.id
_entity.type
_entity.pdbx_description
1 polymer ?
#
loop_
_entity_poly.entity_id
_entity_poly.type
_entity_poly.pdbx_seq_one_letter_code
_entity_poly.pdbx_strand_id
1 'polypeptide(L)' 'MIIKIVVIFLIVIIVLAMFGKAHILLPGRSKKSRCRKCGQLRIGNSCGCD' A
#
# COMPACT_ATOMS: atom_id res chain seq x y z
N MET A 1 1.40 -28.73 -24.36
CA MET A 1 0.14 -28.31 -23.70
C MET A 1 0.31 -28.19 -22.18
N ILE A 2 0.78 -29.24 -21.48
CA ILE A 2 0.95 -29.23 -20.00
C ILE A 2 1.93 -28.16 -19.49
N ILE A 3 3.11 -28.03 -20.11
CA ILE A 3 4.17 -27.09 -19.68
C ILE A 3 3.65 -25.64 -19.74
N LYS A 4 2.85 -25.33 -20.77
CA LYS A 4 2.27 -24.01 -20.96
C LYS A 4 1.30 -23.64 -19.84
N ILE A 5 0.53 -24.59 -19.34
CA ILE A 5 -0.38 -24.40 -18.20
C ILE A 5 0.41 -24.18 -16.91
N VAL A 6 1.47 -24.97 -16.69
CA VAL A 6 2.36 -24.84 -15.52
C VAL A 6 3.04 -23.46 -15.50
N VAL A 7 3.54 -23.01 -16.65
CA VAL A 7 4.18 -21.69 -16.79
C VAL A 7 3.19 -20.56 -16.52
N ILE A 8 1.97 -20.62 -17.07
CA ILE A 8 0.94 -19.60 -16.81
C ILE A 8 0.59 -19.54 -15.31
N PHE A 9 0.44 -20.71 -14.66
CA PHE A 9 0.12 -20.78 -13.24
C PHE A 9 1.21 -20.16 -12.36
N LEU A 10 2.49 -20.41 -12.69
CA LEU A 10 3.63 -19.85 -11.96
C LEU A 10 3.70 -18.33 -12.11
N ILE A 11 3.46 -17.80 -13.31
CA ILE A 11 3.41 -16.34 -13.56
C ILE A 11 2.29 -15.70 -12.75
N VAL A 12 1.10 -16.32 -12.71
CA VAL A 12 -0.04 -15.81 -11.95
C VAL A 12 0.29 -15.71 -10.45
N ILE A 13 0.92 -16.72 -9.86
CA ILE A 13 1.31 -16.69 -8.44
C ILE A 13 2.32 -15.58 -8.16
N ILE A 14 3.31 -15.38 -9.03
CA ILE A 14 4.32 -14.32 -8.89
C ILE A 14 3.63 -12.94 -8.92
N VAL A 15 2.75 -12.72 -9.88
CA VAL A 15 2.00 -11.46 -10.00
C VAL A 15 1.15 -11.22 -8.76
N LEU A 16 0.36 -12.21 -8.32
CA LEU A 16 -0.46 -12.09 -7.11
C LEU A 16 0.38 -11.79 -5.86
N ALA A 17 1.57 -12.40 -5.73
CA ALA A 17 2.50 -12.11 -4.63
C ALA A 17 3.06 -10.69 -4.70
N MET A 18 3.39 -10.19 -5.89
CA MET A 18 3.81 -8.80 -6.10
C MET A 18 2.68 -7.80 -5.84
N PHE A 19 1.43 -8.13 -6.20
CA PHE A 19 0.27 -7.30 -5.88
C PHE A 19 -0.03 -7.29 -4.37
N GLY A 20 0.08 -8.43 -3.69
CA GLY A 20 -0.03 -8.51 -2.23
C GLY A 20 1.06 -7.69 -1.53
N LYS A 21 2.30 -7.77 -2.02
CA LYS A 21 3.40 -6.92 -1.56
C LYS A 21 3.17 -5.46 -1.89
N ALA A 22 2.67 -5.11 -3.07
CA ALA A 22 2.34 -3.73 -3.42
C ALA A 22 1.23 -3.16 -2.52
N HIS A 23 0.26 -3.96 -2.08
CA HIS A 23 -0.75 -3.52 -1.10
C HIS A 23 -0.13 -3.23 0.29
N ILE A 24 0.88 -4.00 0.69
CA ILE A 24 1.58 -3.83 1.98
C ILE A 24 2.66 -2.73 1.90
N LEU A 25 3.27 -2.56 0.72
CA LEU A 25 4.41 -1.68 0.42
C LEU A 25 3.96 -0.40 -0.31
N LEU A 26 2.66 -0.19 -0.51
CA LEU A 26 2.04 1.12 -0.50
C LEU A 26 1.85 1.47 0.99
N PRO A 27 2.85 2.06 1.68
CA PRO A 27 2.55 2.78 2.89
C PRO A 27 1.49 3.78 2.51
N GLY A 28 0.29 3.62 3.07
CA GLY A 28 -0.82 4.54 2.86
C GLY A 28 -0.23 5.94 2.84
N ARG A 29 -0.30 6.60 1.69
CA ARG A 29 0.29 7.91 1.46
C ARG A 29 -0.50 8.99 2.21
N SER A 30 -0.93 8.69 3.42
CA SER A 30 -1.08 9.63 4.50
C SER A 30 0.12 9.50 5.44
N LYS A 31 1.31 9.85 4.93
CA LYS A 31 2.13 10.84 5.66
C LYS A 31 1.32 12.16 5.70
N LYS A 32 0.10 12.14 6.25
CA LYS A 32 -0.58 13.35 6.70
C LYS A 32 0.37 13.84 7.76
N SER A 33 1.05 14.93 7.44
CA SER A 33 1.94 15.60 8.38
C SER A 33 1.20 15.64 9.71
N ARG A 34 1.72 14.93 10.72
CA ARG A 34 1.08 14.96 12.02
C ARG A 34 1.27 16.37 12.57
N CYS A 35 0.24 16.90 13.20
CA CYS A 35 0.31 18.17 13.89
C CYS A 35 1.44 18.15 14.92
N ARG A 36 2.40 19.09 14.84
CA ARG A 36 3.52 19.14 15.81
C ARG A 36 3.07 19.37 17.25
N LYS A 37 1.90 19.99 17.45
CA LYS A 37 1.36 20.32 18.77
C LYS A 37 0.62 19.14 19.44
N CYS A 38 -0.17 18.35 18.70
CA CYS A 38 -1.01 17.29 19.28
C CYS A 38 -0.86 15.90 18.63
N GLY A 39 -0.02 15.75 17.60
CA GLY A 39 0.21 14.45 16.93
C GLY A 39 -0.93 13.95 16.03
N GLN A 40 -2.08 14.63 15.99
CA GLN A 40 -3.20 14.28 15.10
C GLN A 40 -2.81 14.36 13.62
N LEU A 41 -3.42 13.52 12.78
CA LEU A 41 -3.22 13.59 11.33
C LEU A 41 -3.79 14.91 10.80
N ARG A 42 -3.00 15.69 10.05
CA ARG A 42 -3.52 16.88 9.36
C ARG A 42 -4.61 16.50 8.36
N ILE A 43 -5.80 17.06 8.54
CA ILE A 43 -6.86 17.09 7.54
C ILE A 43 -6.70 18.45 6.83
N GLY A 44 -6.09 18.46 5.64
CA GLY A 44 -5.79 19.71 4.92
C GLY A 44 -4.71 20.57 5.59
N ASN A 45 -4.87 21.90 5.54
CA ASN A 45 -3.95 22.87 6.19
C ASN A 45 -4.30 23.16 7.66
N SER A 46 -5.48 22.74 8.12
CA SER A 46 -5.96 23.00 9.47
C SER A 46 -5.55 21.89 10.42
N CYS A 47 -5.16 22.28 11.62
CA CYS A 47 -4.74 21.40 12.68
C CYS A 47 -5.71 21.59 13.85
N GLY A 48 -6.65 20.66 14.04
CA GLY A 48 -7.64 20.69 15.12
C GLY A 48 -7.06 20.24 16.45
N CYS A 49 -5.95 20.85 16.86
CA CYS A 49 -5.56 20.80 18.27
C CYS A 49 -6.33 21.93 18.95
N ASP A 50 -7.41 21.60 19.67
CA ASP A 50 -7.93 22.50 20.70
C ASP A 50 -6.85 22.75 21.78
#